data_AF-A0A6C9EI02-F1
#
_entry.id   AF-A0A6C9EI02-F1
#
_cell.length_a   1.000
_cell.length_b   1.000
_cell.length_c   1.000
_cell.angle_alpha   90.00
_cell.angle_beta   90.00
_cell.angle_gamma   90.00
#
_symmetry.space_group_name_H-M   'P 1'
#
loop_
_entity.id
_entity.type
_entity.pdbx_description
1 polymer ?
#
loop_
_entity_poly.entity_id
_entity_poly.type
_entity_poly.pdbx_seq_one_letter_code
_entity_poly.pdbx_strand_id
1 'polypeptide(L)'
;MVITDLPGVGESRDRDAEYEALYRDILPELDLVLWLIKADDRALSVDEYFWRHILQCGHQQVLFVVTQADKTEPCHEWDMAGIQPSPAQAQNIREKTEAVFRLFRPVHPVVAVSARTGWELDTLVSALMTALPDHAASPLMTRLQDELRTESVRAQAREQFTGAVDRIFDTAESVCVASVARTVLRAVRDTVVSVARAVWNWIFF
;
A
#
# COMPACT_ATOMS: atom_id res chain seq x y z
N MET A 1 -6.91 7.26 10.85
CA MET A 1 -6.20 6.08 10.35
C MET A 1 -4.80 6.12 10.93
N VAL A 2 -4.40 5.06 11.62
CA VAL A 2 -3.01 4.83 12.02
C VAL A 2 -2.47 3.82 11.03
N ILE A 3 -1.32 4.11 10.43
CA ILE A 3 -0.64 3.11 9.61
C ILE A 3 0.53 2.61 10.43
N THR A 4 0.46 1.34 10.80
CA THR A 4 1.54 0.66 11.51
C THR A 4 2.39 -0.06 10.50
N ASP A 5 3.67 0.29 10.44
CA ASP A 5 4.63 -0.44 9.63
C ASP A 5 5.16 -1.64 10.42
N LEU A 6 5.14 -2.81 9.81
CA LEU A 6 5.59 -4.06 10.43
C LEU A 6 6.97 -4.43 9.88
N PRO A 7 7.85 -5.03 10.70
CA PRO A 7 9.18 -5.41 10.26
C PRO A 7 9.12 -6.36 9.06
N GLY A 8 10.03 -6.16 8.09
CA GLY A 8 10.12 -7.02 6.91
C GLY A 8 10.50 -8.45 7.28
N VAL A 9 9.86 -9.43 6.65
CA VAL A 9 10.14 -10.85 6.85
C VAL A 9 11.33 -11.29 5.99
N GLY A 10 12.13 -12.24 6.48
CA GLY A 10 13.22 -12.85 5.71
C GLY A 10 14.58 -12.16 5.84
N GLU A 11 14.77 -11.29 6.84
CA GLU A 11 16.10 -10.75 7.16
C GLU A 11 17.02 -11.79 7.80
N SER A 12 16.49 -12.62 8.71
CA SER A 12 17.21 -13.75 9.32
C SER A 12 16.24 -14.63 10.09
N ARG A 13 16.54 -15.94 10.18
CA ARG A 13 15.68 -16.92 10.88
C ARG A 13 15.42 -16.57 12.35
N ASP A 14 16.41 -16.04 13.06
CA ASP A 14 16.26 -15.68 14.47
C ASP A 14 15.30 -14.49 14.65
N ARG A 15 15.37 -13.51 13.74
CA ARG A 15 14.43 -12.38 13.69
C ARG A 15 13.03 -12.79 13.25
N ASP A 16 12.91 -13.76 12.34
CA ASP A 16 11.61 -14.23 11.86
C ASP A 16 10.77 -14.84 12.98
N ALA A 17 11.38 -15.50 13.98
CA ALA A 17 10.68 -16.03 15.16
C ALA A 17 10.21 -14.92 16.13
N GLU A 18 11.04 -13.88 16.32
CA GLU A 18 10.67 -12.69 17.10
C GLU A 18 9.52 -11.92 16.41
N TYR A 19 9.61 -11.79 15.09
CA TYR A 19 8.57 -11.17 14.29
C TYR A 19 7.29 -11.98 14.32
N GLU A 20 7.32 -13.30 14.22
CA GLU A 20 6.11 -14.14 14.32
C GLU A 20 5.28 -13.84 15.57
N ALA A 21 5.92 -13.69 16.73
CA ALA A 21 5.24 -13.32 17.96
C ALA A 21 4.60 -11.92 17.86
N LEU A 22 5.36 -10.93 17.36
CA LEU A 22 4.86 -9.57 17.15
C LEU A 22 3.67 -9.51 16.18
N TYR A 23 3.74 -10.25 15.07
CA TYR A 23 2.63 -10.35 14.12
C TYR A 23 1.39 -10.95 14.80
N ARG A 24 1.55 -12.03 15.59
CA ARG A 24 0.41 -12.69 16.26
C ARG A 24 -0.29 -11.77 17.26
N ASP A 25 0.46 -10.91 17.93
CA ASP A 25 -0.09 -9.97 18.91
C ASP A 25 -0.80 -8.79 18.25
N ILE A 26 -0.25 -8.26 17.15
CA ILE A 26 -0.74 -7.02 16.53
C ILE A 26 -1.85 -7.26 15.49
N LEU A 27 -1.80 -8.38 14.75
CA LEU A 27 -2.74 -8.68 13.66
C LEU A 27 -4.23 -8.64 14.07
N PRO A 28 -4.63 -9.11 15.27
CA PRO A 28 -6.03 -9.00 15.71
C PRO A 28 -6.54 -7.56 15.86
N GLU A 29 -5.65 -6.59 16.02
CA GLU A 29 -5.99 -5.17 16.20
C GLU A 29 -6.06 -4.39 14.88
N LEU A 30 -5.55 -4.96 13.79
CA LEU A 30 -5.53 -4.30 12.49
C LEU A 30 -6.88 -4.46 11.77
N ASP A 31 -7.29 -3.42 11.04
CA ASP A 31 -8.49 -3.48 10.20
C ASP A 31 -8.19 -4.05 8.80
N LEU A 32 -6.96 -3.87 8.32
CA LEU A 32 -6.48 -4.31 7.01
C LEU A 32 -4.95 -4.40 7.03
N VAL A 33 -4.40 -5.45 6.43
CA VAL A 33 -2.96 -5.62 6.21
C VAL A 33 -2.64 -5.38 4.74
N LEU A 34 -1.68 -4.49 4.46
CA LEU A 34 -1.09 -4.37 3.12
C LEU A 34 0.17 -5.23 3.04
N TRP A 35 0.12 -6.29 2.23
CA TRP A 35 1.27 -7.19 2.04
C TRP A 35 2.02 -6.82 0.76
N LEU A 36 3.23 -6.26 0.90
CA LEU A 36 4.00 -5.71 -0.21
C LEU A 36 5.00 -6.75 -0.76
N ILE A 37 4.84 -7.11 -2.03
CA ILE A 37 5.75 -8.01 -2.76
C ILE A 37 6.43 -7.20 -3.86
N LYS A 38 7.75 -7.31 -4.05
CA LYS A 38 8.39 -6.62 -5.19
C LYS A 38 8.17 -7.38 -6.50
N ALA A 39 7.98 -6.64 -7.59
CA ALA A 39 7.76 -7.21 -8.91
C ALA A 39 8.94 -8.04 -9.42
N ASP A 40 10.17 -7.61 -9.10
CA ASP A 40 11.42 -8.27 -9.48
C ASP A 40 11.82 -9.44 -8.56
N ASP A 41 11.13 -9.61 -7.43
CA ASP A 41 11.44 -10.69 -6.50
C ASP A 41 11.04 -12.05 -7.08
N ARG A 42 11.93 -13.02 -6.96
CA ARG A 42 11.73 -14.39 -7.44
C ARG A 42 11.45 -15.37 -6.31
N ALA A 43 11.84 -15.04 -5.09
CA ALA A 43 11.76 -15.95 -3.95
C ALA A 43 10.62 -15.54 -3.02
N LEU A 44 9.46 -16.19 -3.15
CA LEU A 44 8.29 -15.95 -2.28
C LEU A 44 8.16 -16.97 -1.14
N SER A 45 9.19 -17.77 -0.88
CA SER A 45 9.10 -18.86 0.11
C SER A 45 8.92 -18.36 1.54
N VAL A 46 9.50 -17.20 1.87
CA VAL A 46 9.32 -16.58 3.18
C VAL A 46 7.91 -16.00 3.30
N ASP A 47 7.45 -15.28 2.29
CA ASP A 47 6.07 -14.77 2.23
C ASP A 47 5.04 -15.91 2.35
N GLU A 48 5.26 -17.02 1.64
CA GLU A 48 4.41 -18.21 1.67
C GLU A 48 4.37 -18.83 3.08
N TYR A 49 5.51 -18.85 3.79
CA TYR A 49 5.57 -19.32 5.17
C TYR A 49 4.72 -18.43 6.09
N PHE A 50 4.94 -17.12 6.08
CA PHE A 50 4.19 -16.16 6.91
C PHE A 50 2.70 -16.18 6.59
N TRP A 51 2.35 -16.26 5.30
CA TRP A 51 0.96 -16.38 4.89
C TRP A 51 0.29 -17.61 5.51
N ARG A 52 0.87 -18.79 5.34
CA ARG A 52 0.24 -20.05 5.80
C ARG A 52 0.18 -20.19 7.31
N HIS A 53 1.18 -19.71 8.03
CA HIS A 53 1.32 -19.98 9.46
C HIS A 53 0.83 -18.83 10.35
N ILE A 54 0.68 -17.62 9.80
CA ILE A 54 0.34 -16.44 10.61
C ILE A 54 -0.92 -15.77 10.06
N LEU A 55 -0.88 -15.29 8.82
CA LEU A 55 -1.99 -14.49 8.27
C LEU A 55 -3.23 -15.32 7.99
N GLN A 56 -3.09 -16.46 7.30
CA GLN A 56 -4.23 -17.27 6.88
C GLN A 56 -5.08 -17.76 8.06
N CYS A 57 -4.46 -17.99 9.22
CA CYS A 57 -5.13 -18.44 10.44
C CYS A 57 -5.57 -17.29 11.36
N GLY A 58 -4.89 -16.13 11.32
CA GLY A 58 -5.09 -15.04 12.27
C GLY A 58 -5.81 -13.81 11.71
N HIS A 59 -5.75 -13.55 10.40
CA HIS A 59 -6.26 -12.31 9.82
C HIS A 59 -6.51 -12.42 8.29
N GLN A 60 -7.78 -12.37 7.86
CA GLN A 60 -8.13 -12.55 6.44
C GLN A 60 -8.25 -11.24 5.64
N GLN A 61 -8.25 -10.07 6.30
CA GLN A 61 -8.24 -8.77 5.62
C GLN A 61 -6.82 -8.42 5.19
N VAL A 62 -6.37 -9.04 4.10
CA VAL A 62 -5.03 -8.82 3.54
C VAL A 62 -5.15 -8.41 2.07
N LEU A 63 -4.60 -7.23 1.75
CA LEU A 63 -4.47 -6.73 0.39
C LEU A 63 -3.02 -6.92 -0.09
N PHE A 64 -2.83 -7.82 -1.04
CA PHE A 64 -1.52 -8.06 -1.65
C PHE A 64 -1.23 -7.02 -2.73
N VAL A 65 -0.05 -6.40 -2.64
CA VAL A 65 0.39 -5.36 -3.56
C VAL A 65 1.74 -5.74 -4.17
N VAL A 66 1.76 -5.90 -5.49
CA VAL A 66 2.99 -6.04 -6.27
C VAL A 66 3.58 -4.64 -6.51
N THR A 67 4.59 -4.30 -5.74
CA THR A 67 5.28 -3.01 -5.77
C THR A 67 6.42 -2.99 -6.78
N GLN A 68 6.88 -1.79 -7.12
CA GLN A 68 8.00 -1.56 -8.06
C GLN A 68 7.74 -2.16 -9.44
N ALA A 69 6.50 -2.06 -9.94
CA ALA A 69 6.14 -2.53 -11.28
C ALA A 69 7.03 -1.94 -12.38
N ASP A 70 7.56 -0.72 -12.18
CA ASP A 70 8.51 -0.05 -13.08
C ASP A 70 9.83 -0.80 -13.29
N LYS A 71 10.15 -1.75 -12.39
CA LYS A 71 11.35 -2.58 -12.47
C LYS A 71 11.12 -3.94 -13.09
N THR A 72 9.90 -4.24 -13.53
CA THR A 72 9.61 -5.51 -14.19
C THR A 72 10.39 -5.57 -15.50
N GLU A 73 11.07 -6.69 -15.75
CA GLU A 73 11.78 -6.88 -17.02
C GLU A 73 10.81 -6.87 -18.21
N PRO A 74 11.17 -6.34 -19.39
CA PRO A 74 12.37 -5.54 -19.66
C PRO A 74 12.28 -4.14 -19.01
N CYS A 75 13.10 -3.86 -18.01
CA CYS A 75 12.91 -2.69 -17.13
C CYS A 75 13.13 -1.33 -17.82
N HIS A 76 13.93 -1.32 -18.90
CA HIS A 76 14.29 -0.13 -19.66
C HIS A 76 13.22 0.30 -20.68
N GLU A 77 12.19 -0.51 -20.90
CA GLU A 77 11.11 -0.21 -21.84
C GLU A 77 9.96 0.59 -21.22
N TRP A 78 10.04 0.91 -19.93
CA TRP A 78 8.99 1.66 -19.25
C TRP A 78 8.83 3.05 -19.85
N ASP A 79 7.59 3.42 -20.21
CA ASP A 79 7.28 4.74 -20.71
C ASP A 79 7.13 5.71 -19.53
N MET A 80 8.19 6.48 -19.30
CA MET A 80 8.24 7.50 -18.24
C MET A 80 7.33 8.70 -18.53
N ALA A 81 7.02 8.99 -19.79
CA ALA A 81 6.19 10.14 -20.16
C ALA A 81 4.70 9.79 -20.05
N GLY A 82 4.32 8.61 -20.53
CA GLY A 82 2.97 8.08 -20.42
C GLY A 82 2.65 7.45 -19.06
N ILE A 83 3.66 7.25 -18.20
CA ILE A 83 3.53 6.57 -16.89
C ILE A 83 2.89 5.20 -17.11
N GLN A 84 3.48 4.37 -17.96
CA GLN A 84 2.89 3.08 -18.34
C GLN A 84 3.96 2.02 -18.66
N PRO A 85 3.67 0.73 -18.40
CA PRO A 85 4.53 -0.36 -18.81
C PRO A 85 4.54 -0.55 -20.33
N SER A 86 5.65 -1.07 -20.87
CA SER A 86 5.65 -1.64 -22.22
C SER A 86 4.74 -2.87 -22.30
N PRO A 87 4.30 -3.32 -23.49
CA PRO A 87 3.49 -4.54 -23.63
C PRO A 87 4.14 -5.78 -22.99
N ALA A 88 5.47 -5.90 -23.08
CA ALA A 88 6.21 -6.99 -22.45
C ALA A 88 6.21 -6.89 -20.92
N GLN A 89 6.43 -5.69 -20.38
CA GLN A 89 6.35 -5.45 -18.94
C GLN A 89 4.92 -5.70 -18.41
N ALA A 90 3.90 -5.25 -19.13
CA ALA A 90 2.50 -5.45 -18.76
C ALA A 90 2.15 -6.95 -18.65
N GLN A 91 2.64 -7.77 -19.60
CA GLN A 91 2.49 -9.21 -19.55
C GLN A 91 3.19 -9.82 -18.34
N ASN A 92 4.44 -9.43 -18.05
CA ASN A 92 5.19 -9.95 -16.91
C ASN A 92 4.58 -9.51 -15.56
N ILE A 93 4.08 -8.28 -15.46
CA ILE A 93 3.34 -7.80 -14.29
C ILE A 93 2.09 -8.66 -14.09
N ARG A 94 1.34 -8.94 -15.16
CA ARG A 94 0.15 -9.80 -15.10
C ARG A 94 0.47 -11.23 -14.65
N GLU A 95 1.55 -11.80 -15.17
CA GLU A 95 2.00 -13.14 -14.75
C GLU A 95 2.42 -13.15 -13.27
N LYS A 96 3.11 -12.10 -12.81
CA LYS A 96 3.48 -11.94 -11.40
C LYS A 96 2.26 -11.80 -10.50
N THR A 97 1.29 -10.95 -10.84
CA THR A 97 0.07 -10.80 -10.05
C THR A 97 -0.75 -12.08 -10.02
N GLU A 98 -0.84 -12.79 -11.14
CA GLU A 98 -1.53 -14.08 -11.20
C GLU A 98 -0.80 -15.16 -10.39
N ALA A 99 0.54 -15.19 -10.42
CA ALA A 99 1.33 -16.10 -9.59
C ALA A 99 1.12 -15.85 -8.09
N VAL A 100 1.14 -14.58 -7.66
CA VAL A 100 0.83 -14.17 -6.28
C VAL A 100 -0.60 -14.59 -5.92
N PHE A 101 -1.58 -14.31 -6.78
CA PHE A 101 -2.96 -14.72 -6.54
C PHE A 101 -3.10 -16.24 -6.41
N ARG A 102 -2.41 -17.02 -7.25
CA ARG A 102 -2.43 -18.48 -7.20
C ARG A 102 -1.79 -19.03 -5.92
N LEU A 103 -0.71 -18.40 -5.47
CA LEU A 103 0.06 -18.85 -4.31
C LEU A 103 -0.70 -18.59 -3.01
N PHE A 104 -1.21 -17.36 -2.84
CA PHE A 104 -1.81 -16.93 -1.58
C PHE A 104 -3.32 -17.13 -1.52
N ARG A 105 -4.02 -17.17 -2.67
CA ARG A 105 -5.49 -17.25 -2.75
C ARG A 105 -6.19 -16.19 -1.87
N PRO A 106 -5.81 -14.91 -1.97
CA PRO A 106 -6.42 -13.87 -1.15
C PRO A 106 -7.90 -13.67 -1.51
N VAL A 107 -8.65 -13.13 -0.55
CA VAL A 107 -10.05 -12.69 -0.77
C VAL A 107 -10.08 -11.45 -1.66
N HIS A 108 -9.13 -10.55 -1.46
CA HIS A 108 -9.00 -9.29 -2.20
C HIS A 108 -8.16 -9.44 -3.47
N PRO A 109 -8.38 -8.60 -4.50
CA PRO A 109 -7.57 -8.63 -5.70
C PRO A 109 -6.10 -8.31 -5.41
N VAL A 110 -5.19 -8.90 -6.16
CA VAL A 110 -3.76 -8.53 -6.15
C VAL A 110 -3.58 -7.33 -7.07
N VAL A 111 -3.06 -6.22 -6.54
CA VAL A 111 -2.85 -4.99 -7.32
C VAL A 111 -1.37 -4.79 -7.58
N ALA A 112 -0.98 -4.38 -8.79
CA ALA A 112 0.38 -3.99 -9.10
C ALA A 112 0.50 -2.46 -9.22
N VAL A 113 1.55 -1.88 -8.65
CA VAL A 113 1.77 -0.43 -8.67
C VAL A 113 3.24 -0.05 -8.84
N SER A 114 3.47 1.16 -9.32
CA SER A 114 4.76 1.83 -9.20
C SER A 114 4.59 3.16 -8.44
N ALA A 115 4.92 3.14 -7.15
CA ALA A 115 4.91 4.35 -6.32
C ALA A 115 5.90 5.42 -6.80
N ARG A 116 6.96 5.02 -7.53
CA ARG A 116 7.94 5.94 -8.10
C ARG A 116 7.36 6.77 -9.24
N THR A 117 6.53 6.15 -10.07
CA THR A 117 5.99 6.78 -11.29
C THR A 117 4.57 7.29 -11.10
N GLY A 118 3.84 6.76 -10.11
CA GLY A 118 2.43 7.03 -9.88
C GLY A 118 1.48 6.05 -10.55
N TRP A 119 2.01 5.07 -11.30
CA TRP A 119 1.21 4.11 -12.05
C TRP A 119 0.36 3.21 -11.14
N GLU A 120 -0.95 3.14 -11.45
CA GLU A 120 -1.99 2.32 -10.78
C GLU A 120 -2.20 2.61 -9.28
N LEU A 121 -1.75 3.77 -8.78
CA LEU A 121 -1.99 4.15 -7.39
C LEU A 121 -3.48 4.37 -7.09
N ASP A 122 -4.25 4.86 -8.06
CA ASP A 122 -5.70 5.03 -7.97
C ASP A 122 -6.44 3.69 -7.87
N THR A 123 -5.99 2.68 -8.62
CA THR A 123 -6.46 1.30 -8.49
C THR A 123 -6.15 0.74 -7.11
N LEU A 124 -4.95 0.98 -6.57
CA LEU A 124 -4.58 0.56 -5.22
C LEU A 124 -5.43 1.24 -4.15
N VAL A 125 -5.70 2.54 -4.28
CA VAL A 125 -6.61 3.26 -3.38
C VAL A 125 -8.02 2.67 -3.43
N SER A 126 -8.53 2.38 -4.63
CA SER A 126 -9.86 1.79 -4.80
C SER A 126 -9.97 0.39 -4.17
N ALA A 127 -8.93 -0.44 -4.35
CA ALA A 127 -8.85 -1.75 -3.72
C ALA A 127 -8.76 -1.64 -2.20
N LEU A 128 -7.97 -0.69 -1.68
CA LEU A 128 -7.86 -0.42 -0.25
C LEU A 128 -9.20 -0.01 0.34
N MET A 129 -9.91 0.92 -0.31
CA MET A 129 -11.23 1.36 0.16
C MET A 129 -12.27 0.25 0.15
N THR A 130 -12.16 -0.69 -0.79
CA THR A 130 -13.03 -1.87 -0.89
C THR A 130 -12.68 -2.93 0.15
N ALA A 131 -11.39 -3.04 0.49
CA ALA A 131 -10.89 -4.04 1.43
C ALA A 131 -11.07 -3.63 2.90
N LEU A 132 -11.20 -2.33 3.19
CA LEU A 132 -11.44 -1.84 4.54
C LEU A 132 -12.83 -2.24 5.04
N PRO A 133 -12.97 -2.72 6.28
CA PRO A 133 -14.27 -2.97 6.89
C PRO A 133 -15.02 -1.65 7.15
N ASP A 134 -16.36 -1.72 7.17
CA ASP A 134 -17.25 -0.54 7.24
C ASP A 134 -16.94 0.39 8.41
N HIS A 135 -16.56 -0.16 9.58
CA HIS A 135 -16.24 0.62 10.78
C HIS A 135 -14.92 1.40 10.65
N ALA A 136 -14.00 0.95 9.79
CA ALA A 136 -12.73 1.63 9.51
C ALA A 136 -12.84 2.58 8.31
N ALA A 137 -13.66 2.24 7.31
CA ALA A 137 -13.88 3.04 6.11
C ALA A 137 -14.59 4.37 6.41
N SER A 138 -15.60 4.37 7.28
CA SER A 138 -16.41 5.56 7.57
C SER A 138 -15.62 6.70 8.25
N PRO A 139 -14.85 6.49 9.34
CA PRO A 139 -14.01 7.52 9.93
C PRO A 139 -12.93 8.05 8.99
N LEU A 140 -12.39 7.19 8.12
CA LEU A 140 -11.43 7.60 7.10
C LEU A 140 -12.09 8.53 6.07
N MET A 141 -13.29 8.19 5.60
CA MET A 141 -14.05 9.03 4.68
C MET A 141 -14.47 10.36 5.31
N THR A 142 -14.93 10.37 6.56
CA THR A 142 -15.25 11.61 7.26
C THR A 142 -14.03 12.50 7.44
N ARG A 143 -12.87 11.92 7.81
CA ARG A 143 -11.63 12.70 7.93
C ARG A 143 -11.13 13.25 6.60
N LEU A 144 -11.17 12.44 5.54
CA LEU A 144 -10.85 12.93 4.20
C LEU A 144 -11.80 14.07 3.82
N GLN A 145 -13.10 13.92 4.02
CA GLN A 145 -14.08 14.98 3.75
C GLN A 145 -13.82 16.25 4.57
N ASP A 146 -13.49 16.14 5.85
CA ASP A 146 -13.19 17.28 6.72
C ASP A 146 -11.87 17.98 6.34
N GLU A 147 -10.85 17.22 5.97
CA GLU A 147 -9.58 17.75 5.45
C GLU A 147 -9.79 18.50 4.12
N LEU A 148 -10.58 17.96 3.21
CA LEU A 148 -10.92 18.59 1.94
C LEU A 148 -11.77 19.86 2.13
N ARG A 149 -12.66 19.84 3.13
CA ARG A 149 -13.45 21.01 3.53
C ARG A 149 -12.56 22.14 4.05
N THR A 150 -11.57 21.83 4.87
CA THR A 150 -10.63 22.83 5.39
C THR A 150 -9.66 23.35 4.33
N GLU A 151 -9.30 22.51 3.34
CA GLU A 151 -8.48 22.89 2.19
C GLU A 151 -9.13 23.91 1.26
N SER A 152 -10.44 23.77 1.00
CA SER A 152 -11.16 24.72 0.12
C SER A 152 -11.17 26.15 0.66
N VAL A 153 -10.87 26.34 1.95
CA VAL A 153 -10.92 27.64 2.63
C VAL A 153 -9.56 28.37 2.65
N ARG A 154 -8.41 27.77 2.30
CA ARG A 154 -7.11 28.49 2.34
C ARG A 154 -6.10 28.08 1.27
N ALA A 155 -5.97 28.93 0.25
CA ALA A 155 -4.88 28.88 -0.74
C ALA A 155 -3.47 29.18 -0.15
N GLN A 156 -3.36 29.61 1.11
CA GLN A 156 -2.12 30.13 1.71
C GLN A 156 -1.42 29.17 2.70
N ALA A 157 -1.91 27.94 2.89
CA ALA A 157 -1.35 26.99 3.87
C ALA A 157 -0.47 25.87 3.25
N ARG A 158 -0.12 26.00 1.97
CA ARG A 158 0.52 24.94 1.17
C ARG A 158 1.93 24.53 1.64
N GLU A 159 2.65 25.42 2.33
CA GLU A 159 3.99 25.13 2.89
C GLU A 159 3.95 24.58 4.33
N GLN A 160 2.96 24.98 5.14
CA GLN A 160 2.74 24.41 6.47
C GLN A 160 2.15 23.00 6.41
N PHE A 161 1.49 22.67 5.29
CA PHE A 161 0.87 21.38 5.01
C PHE A 161 1.89 20.24 4.94
N THR A 162 2.98 20.37 4.17
CA THR A 162 4.07 19.36 4.12
C THR A 162 4.63 19.03 5.52
N GLY A 163 4.80 20.05 6.38
CA GLY A 163 5.32 19.84 7.74
C GLY A 163 4.29 19.38 8.79
N ALA A 164 2.98 19.46 8.51
CA ALA A 164 1.93 18.89 9.38
C ALA A 164 1.60 17.45 8.97
N VAL A 165 1.68 17.18 7.67
CA VAL A 165 1.52 15.89 7.02
C VAL A 165 2.58 14.89 7.47
N ASP A 166 3.84 15.32 7.66
CA ASP A 166 4.91 14.51 8.27
C ASP A 166 4.60 14.16 9.74
N ARG A 167 4.10 15.13 10.54
CA ARG A 167 3.82 14.93 11.98
C ARG A 167 2.65 14.02 12.30
N ILE A 168 1.71 13.83 11.37
CA ILE A 168 0.56 12.92 11.55
C ILE A 168 0.95 11.46 11.27
N PHE A 169 2.00 11.22 10.46
CA PHE A 169 2.45 9.89 10.05
C PHE A 169 3.75 9.45 10.73
N ASP A 170 4.47 10.35 11.40
CA ASP A 170 5.66 10.04 12.22
C ASP A 170 5.33 9.42 13.59
N THR A 171 4.06 9.19 13.93
CA THR A 171 3.67 8.35 15.07
C THR A 171 3.76 6.85 14.72
N ALA A 172 4.80 6.46 13.98
CA ALA A 172 5.18 5.07 13.81
C ALA A 172 6.20 4.78 14.91
N GLU A 173 5.83 3.95 15.89
CA GLU A 173 6.82 3.47 16.87
C GLU A 173 7.98 2.81 16.13
N SER A 174 9.18 3.21 16.53
CA SER A 174 10.44 2.97 15.83
C SER A 174 10.82 1.50 15.77
N VAL A 175 10.59 0.84 14.63
CA VAL A 175 11.31 -0.39 14.24
C VAL A 175 11.70 -0.27 12.76
N CYS A 176 12.90 -0.73 12.41
CA CYS A 176 13.58 -0.50 11.13
C CYS A 176 12.68 -0.73 9.90
N VAL A 177 12.44 0.34 9.15
CA VAL A 177 11.60 0.33 7.95
C VAL A 177 12.44 0.14 6.70
N ALA A 178 12.01 -0.75 5.80
CA ALA A 178 12.50 -0.78 4.43
C ALA A 178 12.00 0.47 3.69
N SER A 179 12.91 1.26 3.10
CA SER A 179 12.62 2.53 2.39
C SER A 179 11.48 2.44 1.38
N VAL A 180 11.30 1.28 0.76
CA VAL A 180 10.27 1.00 -0.25
C VAL A 180 8.85 1.05 0.32
N ALA A 181 8.62 0.50 1.52
CA ALA A 181 7.30 0.50 2.16
C ALA A 181 6.83 1.93 2.44
N ARG A 182 7.72 2.77 3.00
CA ARG A 182 7.46 4.21 3.21
C ARG A 182 7.10 4.95 1.92
N THR A 183 7.82 4.69 0.83
CA THR A 183 7.54 5.35 -0.46
C THR A 183 6.18 4.96 -0.99
N VAL A 184 5.83 3.66 -0.95
CA VAL A 184 4.50 3.19 -1.38
C VAL A 184 3.40 3.81 -0.52
N LEU A 185 3.58 3.81 0.78
CA LEU A 185 2.59 4.34 1.71
C LEU A 185 2.33 5.84 1.53
N ARG A 186 3.39 6.62 1.33
CA ARG A 186 3.29 8.06 1.03
C ARG A 186 2.59 8.29 -0.31
N ALA A 187 2.94 7.52 -1.34
CA ALA A 187 2.34 7.66 -2.66
C ALA A 187 0.84 7.32 -2.63
N VAL A 188 0.44 6.23 -1.96
CA VAL A 188 -0.97 5.88 -1.75
C VAL A 188 -1.69 7.03 -1.05
N ARG A 189 -1.12 7.56 0.04
CA ARG A 189 -1.69 8.70 0.76
C ARG A 189 -1.91 9.90 -0.17
N ASP A 190 -0.89 10.30 -0.93
CA ASP A 190 -0.97 11.47 -1.81
C ASP A 190 -2.06 11.27 -2.89
N THR A 191 -2.21 10.05 -3.40
CA THR A 191 -3.28 9.71 -4.34
C THR A 191 -4.67 9.74 -3.69
N VAL A 192 -4.84 9.21 -2.47
CA VAL A 192 -6.11 9.31 -1.74
C VAL A 192 -6.52 10.78 -1.59
N VAL A 193 -5.59 11.63 -1.15
CA VAL A 193 -5.83 13.07 -0.97
C VAL A 193 -6.19 13.72 -2.32
N SER A 194 -5.47 13.38 -3.39
CA SER A 194 -5.73 13.90 -4.74
C SER A 194 -7.12 13.49 -5.28
N VAL A 195 -7.49 12.22 -5.15
CA VAL A 195 -8.80 11.70 -5.59
C VAL A 195 -9.92 12.38 -4.82
N ALA A 196 -9.76 12.50 -3.50
CA ALA A 196 -10.76 13.12 -2.67
C ALA A 196 -10.93 14.62 -3.01
N ARG A 197 -9.83 15.33 -3.34
CA ARG A 197 -9.87 16.71 -3.89
C ARG A 197 -10.61 16.78 -5.22
N ALA A 198 -10.36 15.84 -6.13
CA ALA A 198 -11.03 15.82 -7.43
C ALA A 198 -12.54 15.61 -7.30
N VAL A 199 -12.97 14.67 -6.44
CA VAL A 199 -14.40 14.43 -6.14
C VAL A 199 -15.04 15.65 -5.50
N TRP A 200 -14.36 16.31 -4.55
CA TRP A 200 -14.86 17.53 -3.92
C TRP A 200 -15.04 18.66 -4.94
N ASN A 201 -14.04 18.91 -5.80
CA ASN A 201 -14.14 19.93 -6.83
C ASN A 201 -15.27 19.64 -7.83
N TRP A 202 -15.53 18.37 -8.15
CA TRP A 202 -16.64 17.99 -9.04
C TRP A 202 -18.04 18.16 -8.41
N ILE A 203 -18.16 18.02 -7.09
CA ILE A 203 -19.44 18.18 -6.37
C ILE A 203 -19.74 19.65 -6.05
N PHE A 204 -18.71 20.48 -5.85
CA PHE A 204 -18.85 21.85 -5.34
C PHE A 204 -18.44 22.97 -6.33
N PHE A 205 -17.99 22.63 -7.55
CA PHE A 205 -17.79 23.55 -8.69
C PHE A 205 -18.48 22.98 -9.94
#